data_AF-A0A084Y0R7-F1
#
_entry.id   AF-A0A084Y0R7-F1
#
_cell.length_a   1.000
_cell.length_b   1.000
_cell.length_c   1.000
_cell.angle_alpha   90.00
_cell.angle_beta   90.00
_cell.angle_gamma   90.00
#
_symmetry.space_group_name_H-M   'P 1'
#
loop_
_entity.id
_entity.type
_entity.pdbx_description
1 polymer ?
#
loop_
_entity_poly.entity_id
_entity_poly.type
_entity_poly.pdbx_seq_one_letter_code
_entity_poly.pdbx_strand_id
1 'polypeptide(L)'
;MSHLDTPLDADDLMMMSERIAKLPAAEAEWVSVLLQELLRTRAREAELLAGEATLRRETEAHSAELDDHLAQLALDTAEWLKTLWNVGYMGAGNFRTDPRSTFPSIDLEDIRKSSLFARIRQGKHALPFAPPTRQGLPWHELLEGRAEQTHTVNAEVIRDEADLPIEAIIEGCAEWQIIDEDAEQQEFIVQYQGKGPRYRLRLTDATARLHREQPSMTRKIHLQGHGGFHSYTLEWPEADDRKQFVPLRAATWARAESEAEHWLATTHPEMYGQVRFEVCEQ
;
A
#
# COMPACT_ATOMS: atom_id res chain seq x y z
N MET A 1 -10.97 -35.40 55.64
CA MET A 1 -10.23 -34.27 55.05
C MET A 1 -11.24 -33.20 54.72
N SER A 2 -11.03 -31.99 55.21
CA SER A 2 -12.05 -30.94 55.27
C SER A 2 -12.36 -30.41 53.86
N HIS A 3 -13.63 -30.45 53.45
CA HIS A 3 -14.15 -29.84 52.22
C HIS A 3 -14.13 -28.29 52.24
N LEU A 4 -13.51 -27.66 53.25
CA LEU A 4 -13.55 -26.20 53.46
C LEU A 4 -12.64 -25.40 52.52
N ASP A 5 -11.71 -26.06 51.79
CA ASP A 5 -10.76 -25.37 50.89
C ASP A 5 -11.21 -25.36 49.42
N THR A 6 -12.36 -25.98 49.09
CA THR A 6 -12.89 -25.95 47.73
C THR A 6 -13.80 -24.73 47.55
N PRO A 7 -13.53 -23.86 46.55
CA PRO A 7 -14.38 -22.70 46.31
C PRO A 7 -15.79 -23.18 45.93
N LEU A 8 -16.80 -22.64 46.62
CA LEU A 8 -18.20 -22.94 46.35
C LEU A 8 -18.56 -22.48 44.94
N ASP A 9 -19.10 -23.38 44.12
CA ASP A 9 -19.61 -23.02 42.80
C ASP A 9 -21.04 -22.46 42.88
N ALA A 10 -21.66 -22.19 41.72
CA ALA A 10 -23.00 -21.62 41.67
C ALA A 10 -24.07 -22.62 42.16
N ASP A 11 -23.87 -23.91 41.92
CA ASP A 11 -24.80 -24.96 42.29
C ASP A 11 -24.76 -25.21 43.80
N ASP A 12 -23.56 -25.19 44.40
CA ASP A 12 -23.35 -25.26 45.84
C ASP A 12 -24.08 -24.14 46.59
N LEU A 13 -24.05 -22.91 46.04
CA LEU A 13 -24.74 -21.76 46.61
C LEU A 13 -26.27 -21.84 46.46
N MET A 14 -26.77 -22.40 45.35
CA MET A 14 -28.19 -22.65 45.17
C MET A 14 -28.72 -23.69 46.16
N MET A 15 -27.93 -24.74 46.42
CA MET A 15 -28.25 -25.76 47.42
C MET A 15 -28.28 -25.19 48.86
N MET A 16 -27.61 -24.07 49.13
CA MET A 16 -27.71 -23.40 50.44
C MET A 16 -29.10 -22.81 50.68
N SER A 17 -29.76 -22.28 49.66
CA SER A 17 -31.13 -21.76 49.76
C SER A 17 -32.12 -22.86 50.22
N GLU A 18 -31.99 -24.06 49.65
CA GLU A 18 -32.81 -25.23 50.03
C GLU A 18 -32.52 -25.72 51.45
N ARG A 19 -31.29 -25.56 51.93
CA ARG A 19 -30.89 -25.93 53.29
C ARG A 19 -31.39 -24.91 54.32
N ILE A 20 -31.39 -23.63 53.98
CA ILE A 20 -31.92 -22.55 54.84
C ILE A 20 -33.42 -22.72 55.04
N ALA A 21 -34.17 -23.15 54.03
CA ALA A 21 -35.61 -23.43 54.12
C ALA A 21 -35.96 -24.54 55.14
N LYS A 22 -34.99 -25.35 55.58
CA LYS A 22 -35.16 -26.40 56.59
C LYS A 22 -34.83 -25.95 58.02
N LEU A 23 -34.36 -24.71 58.19
CA LEU A 23 -34.02 -24.15 59.51
C LEU A 23 -35.27 -23.63 60.24
N PRO A 24 -35.23 -23.50 61.58
CA PRO A 24 -36.25 -22.79 62.34
C PRO A 24 -36.43 -21.34 61.84
N ALA A 25 -37.66 -20.82 61.87
CA ALA A 25 -38.01 -19.53 61.24
C ALA A 25 -37.11 -18.35 61.68
N ALA A 26 -36.77 -18.29 62.97
CA ALA A 26 -35.90 -17.24 63.50
C ALA A 26 -34.45 -17.34 62.98
N GLU A 27 -33.97 -18.54 62.66
CA GLU A 27 -32.63 -18.76 62.12
C GLU A 27 -32.60 -18.59 60.60
N ALA A 28 -33.65 -19.06 59.91
CA ALA A 28 -33.77 -18.94 58.46
C ALA A 28 -33.76 -17.48 57.99
N GLU A 29 -34.36 -16.56 58.76
CA GLU A 29 -34.47 -15.14 58.39
C GLU A 29 -33.10 -14.45 58.28
N TRP A 30 -32.28 -14.50 59.33
CA TRP A 30 -30.97 -13.82 59.30
C TRP A 30 -29.97 -14.53 58.38
N VAL A 31 -30.01 -15.86 58.28
CA VAL A 31 -29.13 -16.62 57.37
C VAL A 31 -29.48 -16.32 55.90
N SER A 32 -30.76 -16.12 55.58
CA SER A 32 -31.20 -15.71 54.23
C SER A 32 -30.66 -14.34 53.86
N VAL A 33 -30.69 -13.37 54.79
CA VAL A 33 -30.14 -12.02 54.56
C VAL A 33 -28.63 -12.09 54.28
N LEU A 34 -27.88 -12.88 55.05
CA LEU A 34 -26.44 -13.06 54.80
C LEU A 34 -26.14 -13.74 53.47
N LEU A 35 -26.95 -14.74 53.07
CA LEU A 35 -26.79 -15.38 51.76
C LEU A 35 -27.06 -14.38 50.62
N GLN A 36 -28.08 -13.53 50.75
CA GLN A 36 -28.36 -12.49 49.75
C GLN A 36 -27.22 -11.47 49.62
N GLU A 37 -26.65 -11.01 50.74
CA GLU A 37 -25.49 -10.10 50.72
C GLU A 37 -24.23 -10.75 50.15
N LEU A 38 -24.03 -12.06 50.40
CA LEU A 38 -22.96 -12.84 49.78
C LEU A 38 -23.15 -12.93 48.26
N LEU A 39 -24.36 -13.29 47.80
CA LEU A 39 -24.68 -13.38 46.37
C LEU A 39 -24.51 -12.02 45.68
N ARG A 40 -24.93 -10.92 46.32
CA ARG A 40 -24.76 -9.56 45.82
C ARG A 40 -23.29 -9.18 45.71
N THR A 41 -22.49 -9.49 46.72
CA THR A 41 -21.04 -9.24 46.72
C THR A 41 -20.35 -10.03 45.61
N ARG A 42 -20.71 -11.31 45.43
CA ARG A 42 -20.16 -12.18 44.38
C ARG A 42 -20.56 -11.71 42.98
N ALA A 43 -21.79 -11.24 42.79
CA ALA A 43 -22.21 -10.64 41.53
C ALA A 43 -21.37 -9.40 41.18
N ARG A 44 -21.13 -8.53 42.17
CA ARG A 44 -20.28 -7.34 41.99
C ARG A 44 -18.82 -7.70 41.71
N GLU A 45 -18.28 -8.73 42.35
CA GLU A 45 -16.94 -9.25 42.08
C GLU A 45 -16.85 -9.82 40.66
N ALA A 46 -17.85 -10.58 40.22
CA ALA A 46 -17.92 -11.11 38.86
C ALA A 46 -17.99 -9.99 37.82
N GLU A 47 -18.75 -8.91 38.08
CA GLU A 47 -18.80 -7.72 37.23
C GLU A 47 -17.43 -7.02 37.14
N LEU A 48 -16.72 -6.88 38.27
CA LEU A 48 -15.37 -6.29 38.30
C LEU A 48 -14.36 -7.14 37.52
N LEU A 49 -14.34 -8.45 37.75
CA LEU A 49 -13.48 -9.39 37.03
C LEU A 49 -13.80 -9.43 35.53
N ALA A 50 -15.08 -9.35 35.16
CA ALA A 50 -15.49 -9.25 33.76
C ALA A 50 -14.99 -7.94 33.13
N GLY A 51 -15.09 -6.82 33.85
CA GLY A 51 -14.58 -5.51 33.43
C GLY A 51 -13.05 -5.50 33.24
N GLU A 52 -12.31 -6.10 34.17
CA GLU A 52 -10.86 -6.26 34.06
C GLU A 52 -10.47 -7.16 32.87
N ALA A 53 -11.20 -8.25 32.66
CA ALA A 53 -10.97 -9.15 31.52
C ALA A 53 -11.28 -8.50 30.17
N THR A 54 -12.23 -7.56 30.10
CA THR A 54 -12.48 -6.76 28.90
C THR A 54 -11.37 -5.75 28.67
N LEU A 55 -10.96 -4.98 29.69
CA LEU A 55 -9.88 -4.00 29.58
C LEU A 55 -8.56 -4.65 29.15
N ARG A 56 -8.27 -5.82 29.71
CA ARG A 56 -7.08 -6.60 29.35
C ARG A 56 -7.11 -7.04 27.89
N ARG A 57 -8.26 -7.54 27.41
CA ARG A 57 -8.43 -7.91 25.99
C ARG A 57 -8.27 -6.72 25.05
N GLU A 58 -8.81 -5.56 25.40
CA GLU A 58 -8.66 -4.33 24.61
C GLU A 58 -7.19 -3.87 24.57
N THR A 59 -6.49 -3.95 25.70
CA THR A 59 -5.07 -3.60 25.78
C THR A 59 -4.20 -4.55 24.96
N GLU A 60 -4.46 -5.86 25.05
CA GLU A 60 -3.77 -6.89 24.27
C GLU A 60 -4.03 -6.73 22.76
N ALA A 61 -5.29 -6.44 22.36
CA ALA A 61 -5.64 -6.17 20.97
C ALA A 61 -4.92 -4.92 20.44
N HIS A 62 -4.89 -3.83 21.20
CA HIS A 62 -4.21 -2.61 20.80
C HIS A 62 -2.68 -2.80 20.71
N SER A 63 -2.09 -3.60 21.60
CA SER A 63 -0.67 -3.97 21.52
C SER A 63 -0.38 -4.76 20.25
N ALA A 64 -1.23 -5.72 19.89
CA ALA A 64 -1.06 -6.52 18.67
C ALA A 64 -1.19 -5.65 17.41
N GLU A 65 -2.14 -4.70 17.37
CA GLU A 65 -2.27 -3.74 16.27
C GLU A 65 -1.01 -2.86 16.12
N LEU A 66 -0.42 -2.43 17.25
CA LEU A 66 0.82 -1.67 17.25
C LEU A 66 1.99 -2.52 16.71
N ASP A 67 2.09 -3.77 17.14
CA ASP A 67 3.12 -4.71 16.69
C ASP A 67 3.00 -4.97 15.18
N ASP A 68 1.78 -5.16 14.67
CA ASP A 68 1.51 -5.31 13.23
C ASP A 68 1.88 -4.06 12.45
N HIS A 69 1.58 -2.87 12.99
CA HIS A 69 1.96 -1.61 12.36
C HIS A 69 3.48 -1.43 12.29
N LEU A 70 4.20 -1.77 13.37
CA LEU A 70 5.65 -1.75 13.42
C LEU A 70 6.27 -2.76 12.46
N ALA A 71 5.70 -3.97 12.37
CA ALA A 71 6.13 -4.99 11.42
C ALA A 71 5.97 -4.49 9.97
N GLN A 72 4.81 -3.90 9.63
CA GLN A 72 4.60 -3.34 8.30
C GLN A 72 5.57 -2.18 8.01
N LEU A 73 5.80 -1.30 8.97
CA LEU A 73 6.77 -0.21 8.81
C LEU A 73 8.18 -0.76 8.55
N ALA A 74 8.60 -1.79 9.28
CA ALA A 74 9.90 -2.43 9.06
C ALA A 74 10.01 -3.06 7.66
N LEU A 75 8.94 -3.71 7.17
CA LEU A 75 8.88 -4.26 5.82
C LEU A 75 8.95 -3.16 4.75
N ASP A 76 8.19 -2.08 4.92
CA ASP A 76 8.19 -0.93 3.99
C ASP A 76 9.58 -0.28 3.94
N THR A 77 10.21 -0.09 5.09
CA THR A 77 11.58 0.45 5.19
C THR A 77 12.60 -0.49 4.53
N ALA A 78 12.46 -1.80 4.71
CA ALA A 78 13.34 -2.78 4.07
C ALA A 78 13.18 -2.76 2.53
N GLU A 79 11.95 -2.67 2.01
CA GLU A 79 11.70 -2.54 0.57
C GLU A 79 12.28 -1.24 0.02
N TRP A 80 12.12 -0.14 0.76
CA TRP A 80 12.66 1.16 0.39
C TRP A 80 14.19 1.14 0.31
N LEU A 81 14.86 0.66 1.35
CA LEU A 81 16.33 0.54 1.39
C LEU A 81 16.86 -0.42 0.32
N LYS A 82 16.16 -1.53 0.08
CA LYS A 82 16.51 -2.48 -1.01
C LYS A 82 16.40 -1.80 -2.38
N THR A 83 15.37 -1.00 -2.60
CA THR A 83 15.17 -0.29 -3.87
C THR A 83 16.24 0.79 -4.05
N LEU A 84 16.51 1.56 -3.00
CA LEU A 84 17.59 2.54 -2.98
C LEU A 84 18.94 1.90 -3.34
N TRP A 85 19.26 0.74 -2.76
CA TRP A 85 20.50 0.02 -3.09
C TRP A 85 20.58 -0.41 -4.56
N ASN A 86 19.47 -0.88 -5.13
CA ASN A 86 19.45 -1.44 -6.48
C ASN A 86 19.28 -0.40 -7.60
N VAL A 87 18.64 0.74 -7.32
CA VAL A 87 18.25 1.73 -8.34
C VAL A 87 18.86 3.12 -8.05
N GLY A 88 19.31 3.38 -6.82
CA GLY A 88 20.05 4.60 -6.48
C GLY A 88 19.19 5.85 -6.27
N TYR A 89 17.88 5.69 -6.03
CA TYR A 89 16.92 6.79 -5.95
C TYR A 89 16.08 6.76 -4.66
N MET A 90 15.89 7.93 -4.03
CA MET A 90 15.09 8.09 -2.81
C MET A 90 13.74 8.78 -2.98
N GLY A 91 13.57 9.75 -3.86
CA GLY A 91 12.30 10.49 -3.96
C GLY A 91 12.38 11.98 -3.86
N ALA A 92 13.40 12.46 -3.15
CA ALA A 92 13.71 13.86 -3.00
C ALA A 92 14.74 14.26 -4.06
N GLY A 93 14.54 15.41 -4.71
CA GLY A 93 15.25 15.92 -5.90
C GLY A 93 16.78 16.05 -5.87
N ASN A 94 17.49 15.44 -4.91
CA ASN A 94 18.92 15.63 -4.71
C ASN A 94 19.75 14.33 -4.69
N PHE A 95 19.15 13.14 -4.77
CA PHE A 95 19.89 11.89 -4.59
C PHE A 95 19.81 10.99 -5.82
N ARG A 96 20.93 10.93 -6.54
CA ARG A 96 21.30 9.81 -7.40
C ARG A 96 22.61 9.25 -6.89
N THR A 97 22.54 8.15 -6.17
CA THR A 97 23.74 7.37 -5.82
C THR A 97 23.90 6.27 -6.86
N ASP A 98 25.13 5.94 -7.26
CA ASP A 98 25.31 4.84 -8.20
C ASP A 98 24.78 3.54 -7.58
N PRO A 99 23.95 2.77 -8.31
CA PRO A 99 23.45 1.49 -7.83
C PRO A 99 24.57 0.61 -7.29
N ARG A 100 24.33 -0.03 -6.13
CA ARG A 100 25.27 -0.96 -5.49
C ARG A 100 26.66 -0.38 -5.16
N SER A 101 26.77 0.94 -5.01
CA SER A 101 28.02 1.59 -4.61
C SER A 101 28.11 1.75 -3.08
N THR A 102 27.49 2.80 -2.55
CA THR A 102 27.51 3.18 -1.13
C THR A 102 26.11 3.65 -0.73
N PHE A 103 25.67 3.30 0.47
CA PHE A 103 24.46 3.92 1.02
C PHE A 103 24.75 5.40 1.35
N PRO A 104 23.92 6.34 0.86
CA PRO A 104 24.05 7.73 1.27
C PRO A 104 23.77 7.86 2.78
N SER A 105 24.26 8.93 3.39
CA SER A 105 23.77 9.35 4.70
C SER A 105 22.31 9.78 4.54
N ILE A 106 21.38 9.02 5.13
CA ILE A 106 19.95 9.30 5.07
C ILE A 106 19.56 10.04 6.35
N ASP A 107 18.97 11.23 6.20
CA ASP A 107 18.40 11.97 7.32
C ASP A 107 16.86 11.86 7.41
N LEU A 108 16.27 12.47 8.43
CA LEU A 108 14.81 12.43 8.64
C LEU A 108 14.04 13.17 7.54
N GLU A 109 14.61 14.23 6.98
CA GLU A 109 13.98 15.01 5.92
C GLU A 109 13.98 14.25 4.60
N ASP A 110 15.02 13.45 4.33
CA ASP A 110 15.10 12.54 3.19
C ASP A 110 13.99 11.50 3.22
N ILE A 111 13.73 10.91 4.40
CA ILE A 111 12.61 9.96 4.59
C ILE A 111 11.27 10.67 4.35
N ARG A 112 11.07 11.87 4.92
CA ARG A 112 9.82 12.63 4.78
C ARG A 112 9.53 13.05 3.35
N LYS A 113 10.57 13.43 2.59
CA LYS A 113 10.46 13.84 1.19
C LYS A 113 10.56 12.66 0.22
N SER A 114 10.74 11.44 0.72
CA SER A 114 10.84 10.25 -0.11
C SER A 114 9.48 9.89 -0.70
N SER A 115 9.29 10.26 -1.97
CA SER A 115 8.15 9.78 -2.75
C SER A 115 8.12 8.27 -2.91
N LEU A 116 9.29 7.61 -2.96
CA LEU A 116 9.36 6.16 -3.03
C LEU A 116 8.82 5.53 -1.75
N PHE A 117 9.22 6.04 -0.59
CA PHE A 117 8.72 5.56 0.69
C PHE A 117 7.23 5.86 0.87
N ALA A 118 6.77 7.05 0.48
CA ALA A 118 5.35 7.39 0.49
C ALA A 118 4.50 6.44 -0.39
N ARG A 119 5.03 6.03 -1.55
CA ARG A 119 4.39 5.04 -2.43
C ARG A 119 4.30 3.65 -1.78
N ILE A 120 5.40 3.17 -1.21
CA ILE A 120 5.44 1.86 -0.52
C ILE A 120 4.46 1.86 0.66
N ARG A 121 4.40 2.96 1.42
CA ARG A 121 3.45 3.16 2.53
C ARG A 121 1.97 3.10 2.12
N GLN A 122 1.65 3.29 0.83
CA GLN A 122 0.32 3.12 0.26
C GLN A 122 0.05 1.68 -0.22
N GLY A 123 0.98 0.74 0.01
CA GLY A 123 0.90 -0.65 -0.43
C GLY A 123 1.23 -0.86 -1.91
N LYS A 124 1.77 0.16 -2.59
CA LYS A 124 2.18 0.10 -3.99
C LYS A 124 3.62 -0.35 -4.10
N HIS A 125 3.90 -1.20 -5.09
CA HIS A 125 5.26 -1.70 -5.34
C HIS A 125 6.24 -0.58 -5.71
N ALA A 126 7.47 -0.74 -5.24
CA ALA A 126 8.60 0.06 -5.70
C ALA A 126 8.80 -0.06 -7.22
N LEU A 127 9.13 1.06 -7.87
CA LEU A 127 9.43 1.08 -9.30
C LEU A 127 10.94 0.87 -9.54
N PRO A 128 11.32 0.08 -10.56
CA PRO A 128 12.72 -0.25 -10.83
C PRO A 128 13.47 0.83 -11.63
N PHE A 129 12.91 2.03 -11.78
CA PHE A 129 13.54 3.16 -12.47
C PHE A 129 13.33 4.46 -11.70
N ALA A 130 14.31 5.35 -11.84
CA ALA A 130 14.38 6.67 -11.21
C ALA A 130 13.23 7.60 -11.67
N PRO A 131 12.93 8.67 -10.92
CA PRO A 131 11.93 9.67 -11.28
C PRO A 131 12.47 10.51 -12.43
N PRO A 132 11.58 11.23 -13.13
CA PRO A 132 11.91 11.84 -14.37
C PRO A 132 12.27 13.32 -14.20
N THR A 133 11.99 13.89 -13.03
CA THR A 133 12.22 15.29 -12.68
C THR A 133 13.31 15.35 -11.62
N ARG A 134 14.25 16.30 -11.75
CA ARG A 134 15.30 16.52 -10.75
C ARG A 134 14.89 17.58 -9.74
N GLN A 135 14.27 18.67 -10.19
CA GLN A 135 13.94 19.83 -9.35
C GLN A 135 12.42 20.11 -9.27
N GLY A 136 11.62 19.28 -9.93
CA GLY A 136 10.18 19.46 -10.06
C GLY A 136 9.34 18.44 -9.28
N LEU A 137 8.09 18.27 -9.71
CA LEU A 137 7.11 17.43 -9.01
C LEU A 137 7.63 15.99 -8.84
N PRO A 138 7.44 15.38 -7.67
CA PRO A 138 7.79 13.98 -7.46
C PRO A 138 7.09 13.06 -8.46
N TRP A 139 7.80 12.04 -8.96
CA TRP A 139 7.30 11.08 -9.96
C TRP A 139 5.94 10.44 -9.66
N HIS A 140 5.64 10.17 -8.38
CA HIS A 140 4.34 9.60 -8.01
C HIS A 140 3.19 10.57 -8.31
N GLU A 141 3.37 11.88 -8.26
CA GLU A 141 2.32 12.82 -8.66
C GLU A 141 2.12 12.81 -10.17
N LEU A 142 3.18 12.63 -10.95
CA LEU A 142 3.09 12.51 -12.41
C LEU A 142 2.51 11.15 -12.84
N LEU A 143 2.78 10.07 -12.09
CA LEU A 143 2.29 8.72 -12.38
C LEU A 143 0.88 8.49 -11.86
N GLU A 144 0.61 8.88 -10.62
CA GLU A 144 -0.61 8.56 -9.88
C GLU A 144 -1.62 9.72 -9.90
N GLY A 145 -1.20 10.89 -10.39
CA GLY A 145 -2.10 11.97 -10.76
C GLY A 145 -3.19 11.44 -11.69
N ARG A 146 -4.38 12.05 -11.62
CA ARG A 146 -5.45 11.71 -12.55
C ARG A 146 -4.92 11.95 -13.95
N ALA A 147 -5.24 11.07 -14.90
CA ALA A 147 -4.77 11.20 -16.27
C ALA A 147 -5.14 12.55 -16.91
N GLU A 148 -6.17 13.23 -16.39
CA GLU A 148 -6.65 14.57 -16.80
C GLU A 148 -5.86 15.73 -16.16
N GLN A 149 -4.97 15.44 -15.22
CA GLN A 149 -4.22 16.46 -14.49
C GLN A 149 -3.11 17.02 -15.39
N THR A 150 -3.13 18.34 -15.56
CA THR A 150 -2.09 19.06 -16.30
C THR A 150 -1.16 19.74 -15.30
N HIS A 151 0.14 19.55 -15.50
CA HIS A 151 1.18 20.10 -14.65
C HIS A 151 1.92 21.22 -15.39
N THR A 152 2.08 22.36 -14.73
CA THR A 152 2.95 23.44 -15.24
C THR A 152 4.38 23.11 -14.89
N VAL A 153 5.26 23.07 -15.89
CA VAL A 153 6.68 22.73 -15.75
C VAL A 153 7.58 23.72 -16.48
N ASN A 154 8.83 23.84 -16.05
CA ASN A 154 9.88 24.42 -16.87
C ASN A 154 10.41 23.36 -17.84
N ALA A 155 10.38 23.66 -19.15
CA ALA A 155 10.86 22.74 -20.16
C ALA A 155 11.56 23.44 -21.34
N GLU A 156 12.56 22.77 -21.88
CA GLU A 156 13.30 23.16 -23.08
C GLU A 156 13.43 21.95 -24.01
N VAL A 157 13.27 22.14 -25.32
CA VAL A 157 13.44 21.09 -26.33
C VAL A 157 14.80 21.23 -27.00
N ILE A 158 15.56 20.14 -27.01
CA ILE A 158 16.86 20.03 -27.68
C ILE A 158 16.64 19.46 -29.07
N ARG A 159 17.18 20.15 -30.07
CA ARG A 159 17.15 19.75 -31.48
C ARG A 159 18.56 19.34 -31.95
N ASP A 160 18.61 18.45 -32.92
CA ASP A 160 19.86 18.02 -33.56
C ASP A 160 20.33 18.99 -34.67
N GLU A 161 21.41 18.65 -35.38
CA GLU A 161 21.95 19.46 -36.48
C GLU A 161 20.98 19.58 -37.68
N ALA A 162 20.02 18.68 -37.80
CA ALA A 162 18.98 18.68 -38.83
C ALA A 162 17.69 19.39 -38.37
N ASP A 163 17.71 20.05 -37.20
CA ASP A 163 16.58 20.73 -36.56
C ASP A 163 15.47 19.78 -36.09
N LEU A 164 15.76 18.48 -35.96
CA LEU A 164 14.81 17.48 -35.45
C LEU A 164 14.85 17.45 -33.91
N PRO A 165 13.69 17.41 -33.24
CA PRO A 165 13.65 17.35 -31.78
C PRO A 165 14.04 15.94 -31.31
N ILE A 166 15.06 15.85 -30.45
CA ILE A 166 15.59 14.57 -29.96
C ILE A 166 15.32 14.35 -28.48
N GLU A 167 15.43 15.40 -27.67
CA GLU A 167 15.36 15.32 -26.21
C GLU A 167 14.69 16.56 -25.64
N ALA A 168 14.18 16.44 -24.41
CA ALA A 168 13.67 17.57 -23.64
C ALA A 168 14.36 17.64 -22.27
N ILE A 169 14.63 18.86 -21.82
CA ILE A 169 15.00 19.13 -20.44
C ILE A 169 13.73 19.54 -19.72
N ILE A 170 13.24 18.74 -18.78
CA ILE A 170 12.03 19.05 -17.99
C ILE A 170 12.43 19.10 -16.52
N GLU A 171 12.17 20.24 -15.86
CA GLU A 171 12.48 20.46 -14.43
C GLU A 171 13.92 20.07 -14.07
N GLY A 172 14.87 20.50 -14.92
CA GLY A 172 16.30 20.26 -14.78
C GLY A 172 16.74 18.82 -15.09
N CYS A 173 15.86 17.97 -15.63
CA CYS A 173 16.20 16.62 -16.07
C CYS A 173 16.26 16.52 -17.59
N ALA A 174 17.44 16.19 -18.12
CA ALA A 174 17.71 16.06 -19.56
C ALA A 174 17.52 14.63 -20.10
N GLU A 175 16.83 13.76 -19.38
CA GLU A 175 16.69 12.34 -19.73
C GLU A 175 15.32 12.03 -20.36
N TRP A 176 14.59 13.06 -20.79
CA TRP A 176 13.34 12.91 -21.51
C TRP A 176 13.63 12.80 -23.00
N GLN A 177 13.17 11.70 -23.59
CA GLN A 177 13.27 11.45 -25.02
C GLN A 177 12.01 11.94 -25.70
N ILE A 178 12.15 12.54 -26.88
CA ILE A 178 11.02 12.92 -27.73
C ILE A 178 10.66 11.75 -28.63
N ILE A 179 9.42 11.28 -28.53
CA ILE A 179 8.85 10.17 -29.31
C ILE A 179 8.18 10.69 -30.58
N ASP A 180 7.48 11.82 -30.47
CA ASP A 180 6.69 12.39 -31.56
C ASP A 180 6.57 13.90 -31.40
N GLU A 181 6.37 14.61 -32.51
CA GLU A 181 6.23 16.07 -32.59
C GLU A 181 4.99 16.44 -33.42
N ASP A 182 4.13 17.29 -32.85
CA ASP A 182 3.14 18.08 -33.58
C ASP A 182 3.68 19.51 -33.71
N ALA A 183 4.34 19.78 -34.84
CA ALA A 183 4.99 21.05 -35.12
C ALA A 183 4.00 22.22 -35.24
N GLU A 184 2.74 21.96 -35.62
CA GLU A 184 1.73 23.01 -35.75
C GLU A 184 1.27 23.53 -34.38
N GLN A 185 1.22 22.65 -33.38
CA GLN A 185 0.75 22.98 -32.04
C GLN A 185 1.87 23.21 -31.02
N GLN A 186 3.13 23.03 -31.42
CA GLN A 186 4.29 22.99 -30.52
C GLN A 186 4.10 21.97 -29.37
N GLU A 187 3.53 20.82 -29.72
CA GLU A 187 3.29 19.71 -28.81
C GLU A 187 4.27 18.56 -29.10
N PHE A 188 4.77 17.94 -28.04
CA PHE A 188 5.74 16.85 -28.12
C PHE A 188 5.24 15.70 -27.25
N ILE A 189 5.36 14.46 -27.74
CA ILE A 189 5.20 13.28 -26.91
C ILE A 189 6.56 12.93 -26.34
N VAL A 190 6.68 12.95 -25.01
CA VAL A 190 7.93 12.69 -24.31
C VAL A 190 7.83 11.46 -23.41
N GLN A 191 8.94 10.75 -23.25
CA GLN A 191 9.06 9.63 -22.32
C GLN A 191 10.43 9.63 -21.66
N TYR A 192 10.45 9.42 -20.36
CA TYR A 192 11.67 9.46 -19.58
C TYR A 192 12.51 8.18 -19.80
N GLN A 193 13.71 8.33 -20.35
CA GLN A 193 14.64 7.23 -20.68
C GLN A 193 13.99 6.07 -21.49
N GLY A 194 12.94 6.35 -22.27
CA GLY A 194 12.17 5.32 -22.97
C GLY A 194 11.42 4.37 -22.04
N LYS A 195 11.18 4.76 -20.78
CA LYS A 195 10.51 3.98 -19.73
C LYS A 195 9.31 4.74 -19.16
N GLY A 196 8.36 3.97 -18.64
CA GLY A 196 7.18 4.52 -17.98
C GLY A 196 6.14 5.11 -18.93
N PRO A 197 5.16 5.86 -18.39
CA PRO A 197 4.11 6.42 -19.22
C PRO A 197 4.66 7.53 -20.12
N ARG A 198 3.90 7.77 -21.19
CA ARG A 198 4.16 8.89 -22.11
C ARG A 198 3.44 10.12 -21.61
N TYR A 199 4.03 11.27 -21.87
CA TYR A 199 3.46 12.56 -21.55
C TYR A 199 3.42 13.43 -22.80
N ARG A 200 2.39 14.25 -22.88
CA ARG A 200 2.28 15.34 -23.84
C ARG A 200 2.84 16.60 -23.20
N LEU A 201 3.89 17.13 -23.81
CA LEU A 201 4.53 18.37 -23.46
C LEU A 201 4.09 19.44 -24.45
N ARG A 202 3.44 20.50 -23.97
CA ARG A 202 3.08 21.67 -24.77
C ARG A 202 3.89 22.87 -24.32
N LEU A 203 4.66 23.46 -25.21
CA LEU A 203 5.42 24.67 -24.93
C LEU A 203 4.49 25.90 -25.02
N THR A 204 4.69 26.87 -24.13
CA THR A 204 4.05 28.19 -24.18
C THR A 204 5.10 29.27 -23.89
N ASP A 205 4.81 30.53 -24.18
CA ASP A 205 5.79 31.64 -24.13
C ASP A 205 6.48 31.84 -22.77
N ALA A 206 5.91 31.35 -21.66
CA ALA A 206 6.45 31.53 -20.30
C ALA A 206 6.69 30.23 -19.52
N THR A 207 6.01 29.15 -19.87
CA THR A 207 6.07 27.85 -19.15
C THR A 207 5.71 26.72 -20.12
N ALA A 208 5.89 25.46 -19.73
CA ALA A 208 5.36 24.33 -20.46
C ALA A 208 4.26 23.63 -19.65
N ARG A 209 3.38 22.92 -20.36
CA ARG A 209 2.36 22.06 -19.75
C ARG A 209 2.68 20.62 -20.05
N LEU A 210 2.71 19.80 -19.01
CA LEU A 210 2.93 18.36 -19.09
C LEU A 210 1.65 17.64 -18.68
N HIS A 211 1.17 16.75 -19.54
CA HIS A 211 -0.05 15.98 -19.33
C HIS A 211 0.21 14.50 -19.63
N ARG A 212 -0.32 13.57 -18.84
CA ARG A 212 -0.11 12.14 -19.06
C ARG A 212 -0.98 11.63 -20.21
N GLU A 213 -0.39 10.93 -21.17
CA GLU A 213 -1.18 10.29 -22.22
C GLU A 213 -1.94 9.09 -21.66
N GLN A 214 -3.15 8.88 -22.20
CA GLN A 214 -3.95 7.70 -21.86
C GLN A 214 -3.24 6.42 -22.32
N PRO A 215 -3.45 5.29 -21.62
CA PRO A 215 -2.94 4.01 -22.07
C PRO A 215 -3.39 3.70 -23.50
N SER A 216 -2.43 3.51 -24.40
CA SER A 216 -2.68 3.19 -25.81
C SER A 216 -2.94 1.69 -26.02
N MET A 217 -2.61 0.85 -25.04
CA MET A 217 -2.66 -0.60 -25.14
C MET A 217 -3.61 -1.18 -24.10
N THR A 218 -4.29 -2.26 -24.46
CA THR A 218 -5.19 -3.00 -23.56
C THR A 218 -4.69 -4.42 -23.36
N ARG A 219 -4.68 -4.91 -22.13
CA ARG A 219 -4.34 -6.30 -21.80
C ARG A 219 -5.39 -6.92 -20.90
N LYS A 220 -5.51 -8.25 -20.99
CA LYS A 220 -6.52 -9.00 -20.25
C LYS A 220 -5.91 -9.61 -19.00
N ILE A 221 -6.61 -9.46 -17.90
CA ILE A 221 -6.37 -10.25 -16.69
C ILE A 221 -7.53 -11.23 -16.56
N HIS A 222 -7.22 -12.52 -16.66
CA HIS A 222 -8.18 -13.60 -16.52
C HIS A 222 -8.48 -13.83 -15.05
N LEU A 223 -9.77 -13.80 -14.72
CA LEU A 223 -10.29 -14.19 -13.42
C LEU A 223 -10.82 -15.62 -13.52
N GLN A 224 -10.21 -16.53 -12.78
CA GLN A 224 -10.63 -17.93 -12.71
C GLN A 224 -11.09 -18.22 -11.28
N GLY A 225 -12.32 -18.72 -11.14
CA GLY A 225 -12.90 -19.13 -9.85
C GLY A 225 -12.93 -20.65 -9.73
N HIS A 226 -12.31 -21.22 -8.69
CA HIS A 226 -12.48 -22.64 -8.36
C HIS A 226 -12.60 -22.84 -6.85
N GLY A 227 -13.69 -23.48 -6.40
CA GLY A 227 -13.89 -23.84 -4.99
C GLY A 227 -13.96 -22.65 -4.02
N GLY A 228 -14.39 -21.47 -4.48
CA GLY A 228 -14.45 -20.24 -3.67
C GLY A 228 -13.14 -19.43 -3.66
N PHE A 229 -12.09 -19.90 -4.33
CA PHE A 229 -10.85 -19.15 -4.54
C PHE A 229 -10.85 -18.49 -5.92
N HIS A 230 -10.40 -17.24 -5.95
CA HIS A 230 -10.15 -16.48 -7.17
C HIS A 230 -8.65 -16.48 -7.46
N SER A 231 -8.27 -16.82 -8.69
CA SER A 231 -6.91 -16.64 -9.20
C SER A 231 -6.91 -15.68 -10.37
N TYR A 232 -5.93 -14.80 -10.40
CA TYR A 232 -5.74 -13.79 -11.44
C TYR A 232 -4.52 -14.14 -12.28
N THR A 233 -4.67 -14.09 -13.61
CA THR A 233 -3.57 -14.36 -14.55
C THR A 233 -3.53 -13.31 -15.64
N LEU A 234 -2.39 -12.64 -15.80
CA LEU A 234 -2.17 -11.68 -16.90
C LEU A 234 -1.89 -12.43 -18.21
N GLU A 235 -2.63 -12.10 -19.26
CA GLU A 235 -2.34 -12.51 -20.63
C GLU A 235 -1.38 -11.50 -21.28
N TRP A 236 -0.22 -11.98 -21.68
CA TRP A 236 0.81 -11.18 -22.34
C TRP A 236 1.22 -11.76 -23.70
N PRO A 237 1.23 -10.96 -24.78
CA PRO A 237 1.71 -11.42 -26.07
C PRO A 237 3.25 -11.46 -26.10
N GLU A 238 3.81 -12.58 -26.56
CA GLU A 238 5.22 -12.72 -26.92
C GLU A 238 5.44 -12.38 -28.40
N ALA A 239 6.71 -12.25 -28.80
CA ALA A 239 7.11 -11.88 -30.16
C ALA A 239 6.63 -12.84 -31.27
N ASP A 240 6.40 -14.11 -30.92
CA ASP A 240 6.04 -15.19 -31.87
C ASP A 240 4.52 -15.46 -31.96
N ASP A 241 3.67 -14.47 -31.68
CA ASP A 241 2.20 -14.61 -31.58
C ASP A 241 1.74 -15.62 -30.48
N ARG A 242 2.68 -16.06 -29.64
CA ARG A 242 2.41 -16.88 -28.46
C ARG A 242 1.89 -16.01 -27.32
N LYS A 243 1.06 -16.60 -26.47
CA LYS A 243 0.53 -15.95 -25.28
C LYS A 243 1.20 -16.53 -24.04
N GLN A 244 1.86 -15.68 -23.29
CA GLN A 244 2.34 -15.98 -21.95
C GLN A 244 1.23 -15.67 -20.94
N PHE A 245 1.07 -16.58 -19.98
CA PHE A 245 0.14 -16.42 -18.88
C PHE A 245 0.93 -16.25 -17.58
N VAL A 246 0.88 -15.06 -17.01
CA VAL A 246 1.66 -14.68 -15.82
C VAL A 246 0.74 -14.73 -14.59
N PRO A 247 0.99 -15.63 -13.61
CA PRO A 247 0.17 -15.72 -12.41
C PRO A 247 0.40 -14.49 -11.52
N LEU A 248 -0.69 -13.85 -11.10
CA LEU A 248 -0.66 -12.66 -10.26
C LEU A 248 -0.98 -13.03 -8.81
N ARG A 249 -0.11 -12.64 -7.86
CA ARG A 249 -0.31 -12.92 -6.43
C ARG A 249 -1.32 -11.94 -5.83
N ALA A 250 -2.60 -12.17 -6.12
CA ALA A 250 -3.67 -11.27 -5.75
C ALA A 250 -4.91 -12.01 -5.27
N ALA A 251 -5.56 -11.47 -4.24
CA ALA A 251 -6.88 -11.90 -3.76
C ALA A 251 -8.02 -10.97 -4.20
N THR A 252 -7.70 -9.81 -4.76
CA THR A 252 -8.65 -8.79 -5.21
C THR A 252 -8.22 -8.23 -6.57
N TRP A 253 -9.16 -7.65 -7.32
CA TRP A 253 -8.88 -7.00 -8.58
C TRP A 253 -7.83 -5.89 -8.47
N ALA A 254 -7.98 -4.99 -7.50
CA ALA A 254 -7.04 -3.90 -7.27
C ALA A 254 -5.62 -4.41 -7.01
N ARG A 255 -5.48 -5.55 -6.31
CA ARG A 255 -4.17 -6.18 -6.12
C ARG A 255 -3.65 -6.82 -7.39
N ALA A 256 -4.51 -7.45 -8.20
CA ALA A 256 -4.13 -8.04 -9.47
C ALA A 256 -3.60 -6.99 -10.44
N GLU A 257 -4.27 -5.84 -10.55
CA GLU A 257 -3.83 -4.70 -11.33
C GLU A 257 -2.45 -4.21 -10.86
N SER A 258 -2.26 -4.03 -9.55
CA SER A 258 -0.97 -3.60 -8.99
C SER A 258 0.16 -4.61 -9.23
N GLU A 259 -0.12 -5.92 -9.14
CA GLU A 259 0.85 -6.98 -9.47
C GLU A 259 1.21 -6.98 -10.97
N ALA A 260 0.22 -6.79 -11.84
CA ALA A 260 0.43 -6.72 -13.29
C ALA A 260 1.24 -5.47 -13.68
N GLU A 261 0.95 -4.32 -13.07
CA GLU A 261 1.73 -3.10 -13.20
C GLU A 261 3.19 -3.28 -12.73
N HIS A 262 3.40 -3.95 -11.60
CA HIS A 262 4.75 -4.21 -11.09
C HIS A 262 5.53 -5.16 -12.00
N TRP A 263 4.87 -6.21 -12.49
CA TRP A 263 5.46 -7.11 -13.48
C TRP A 263 5.90 -6.33 -14.72
N LEU A 264 5.00 -5.50 -15.29
CA LEU A 264 5.32 -4.61 -16.42
C LEU A 264 6.51 -3.71 -16.13
N ALA A 265 6.51 -3.03 -14.98
CA ALA A 265 7.60 -2.13 -14.62
C ALA A 265 8.96 -2.84 -14.62
N THR A 266 8.97 -4.14 -14.30
CA THR A 266 10.18 -4.96 -14.17
C THR A 266 10.62 -5.61 -15.48
N THR A 267 9.69 -6.16 -16.27
CA THR A 267 9.99 -6.93 -17.48
C THR A 267 9.89 -6.11 -18.76
N HIS A 268 9.01 -5.11 -18.77
CA HIS A 268 8.66 -4.26 -19.91
C HIS A 268 8.55 -2.79 -19.49
N PRO A 269 9.61 -2.20 -18.89
CA PRO A 269 9.55 -0.84 -18.37
C PRO A 269 9.17 0.20 -19.42
N GLU A 270 9.45 -0.06 -20.70
CA GLU A 270 9.06 0.74 -21.86
C GLU A 270 7.55 0.82 -22.11
N MET A 271 6.78 -0.14 -21.58
CA MET A 271 5.31 -0.22 -21.70
C MET A 271 4.59 0.14 -20.39
N TYR A 272 5.32 0.36 -19.29
CA TYR A 272 4.72 0.70 -18.00
C TYR A 272 3.86 1.97 -18.12
N GLY A 273 2.64 1.95 -17.59
CA GLY A 273 1.72 3.09 -17.64
C GLY A 273 1.10 3.40 -19.01
N GLN A 274 1.42 2.62 -20.05
CA GLN A 274 0.79 2.66 -21.38
C GLN A 274 -0.21 1.53 -21.62
N VAL A 275 -0.29 0.59 -20.67
CA VAL A 275 -1.20 -0.55 -20.70
C VAL A 275 -2.33 -0.32 -19.70
N ARG A 276 -3.58 -0.44 -20.15
CA ARG A 276 -4.76 -0.59 -19.28
C ARG A 276 -5.17 -2.07 -19.21
N PHE A 277 -5.71 -2.47 -18.07
CA PHE A 277 -6.12 -3.85 -17.83
C PHE A 277 -7.65 -3.99 -17.87
N GLU A 278 -8.13 -5.01 -18.55
CA GLU A 278 -9.53 -5.39 -18.58
C GLU A 278 -9.71 -6.76 -17.92
N VAL A 279 -10.77 -6.89 -17.13
CA VAL A 279 -11.16 -8.17 -16.53
C VAL A 279 -11.71 -9.06 -17.65
N CYS A 280 -11.20 -10.29 -17.74
CA CYS A 280 -11.81 -11.34 -18.52
C CYS A 280 -12.28 -12.43 -17.56
N GLU A 281 -13.59 -12.51 -17.33
CA GLU A 281 -14.18 -13.63 -16.59
C GLU A 281 -14.20 -14.86 -17.50
N GLN A 282 -13.71 -15.99 -16.99
CA GLN A 282 -13.75 -17.29 -17.66
C GLN A 282 -14.72 -18.23 -16.95
#